data_AF-A0A0F8L552-F1
#
_entry.id   AF-A0A0F8L552-F1
#
_cell.length_a   1.000
_cell.length_b   1.000
_cell.length_c   1.000
_cell.angle_alpha   90.00
_cell.angle_beta   90.00
_cell.angle_gamma   90.00
#
_symmetry.space_group_name_H-M   'P 1'
#
loop_
_entity.id
_entity.type
_entity.pdbx_description
1 polymer ?
#
loop_
_entity_poly.entity_id
_entity_poly.type
_entity_poly.pdbx_seq_one_letter_code
_entity_poly.pdbx_strand_id
1 'polypeptide(L)'
;MVFCHDLGTIPESYVSLLEEADPEVQKLQNLLNNPALRMEVERIIIQVIAQQHNILERLDLLEEYLGVSAKTHFVGIDMAWEEMDDSERLMNPHKKRKTFTPLPERISELEKKILEGNTQGSENSLLSGNKTVVRAKLVMEELERTKPKLAGKTLTSSEIYLFLSSEDIPEECRIFVKRSSSRAMIQTIMEKVVELYPEKVRKSKKRKGKGTSFLILMEDANDF
;
A
#
# COMPACT_ATOMS: atom_id res chain seq x y z
N MET A 1 8.78 60.34 -8.33
CA MET A 1 8.63 60.00 -6.89
C MET A 1 7.29 59.32 -6.70
N VAL A 2 7.35 58.10 -6.17
CA VAL A 2 6.33 57.27 -5.44
C VAL A 2 4.92 57.16 -6.04
N PHE A 3 4.41 55.98 -6.40
CA PHE A 3 3.64 54.99 -5.61
C PHE A 3 2.99 54.04 -6.67
N CYS A 4 2.47 52.83 -6.48
CA CYS A 4 2.41 51.80 -5.44
C CYS A 4 1.82 50.55 -6.15
N HIS A 5 2.01 49.36 -5.55
CA HIS A 5 1.36 48.06 -5.75
C HIS A 5 0.35 47.80 -6.88
N ASP A 6 0.60 46.71 -7.62
CA ASP A 6 -0.47 45.78 -8.04
C ASP A 6 -0.11 44.35 -7.63
N LEU A 7 -0.74 43.90 -6.54
CA LEU A 7 -0.86 42.48 -6.17
C LEU A 7 -1.96 41.91 -7.06
N GLY A 8 -1.55 41.33 -8.18
CA GLY A 8 -2.42 40.59 -9.08
C GLY A 8 -2.99 39.36 -8.38
N THR A 9 -4.25 39.53 -7.97
CA THR A 9 -5.28 38.55 -7.63
C THR A 9 -4.96 37.12 -8.06
N ILE A 10 -4.71 36.25 -7.08
CA ILE A 10 -4.73 34.79 -7.27
C ILE A 10 -6.16 34.43 -7.70
N PRO A 11 -6.37 33.67 -8.80
CA PRO A 11 -7.70 33.26 -9.19
C PRO A 11 -8.34 32.42 -8.09
N GLU A 12 -9.48 32.88 -7.57
CA GLU A 12 -10.30 32.25 -6.51
C GLU A 12 -10.91 30.89 -6.91
N SER A 13 -10.34 30.18 -7.89
CA SER A 13 -10.89 28.90 -8.38
C SER A 13 -10.15 27.66 -7.91
N TYR A 14 -9.11 27.78 -7.07
CA TYR A 14 -8.30 26.63 -6.63
C TYR A 14 -8.61 26.11 -5.22
N VAL A 15 -9.51 26.76 -4.48
CA VAL A 15 -9.84 26.35 -3.10
C VAL A 15 -10.97 25.31 -3.05
N SER A 16 -11.73 25.12 -4.13
CA SER A 16 -13.04 24.43 -4.04
C SER A 16 -13.06 22.98 -4.54
N LEU A 17 -11.93 22.28 -4.65
CA LEU A 17 -11.89 20.85 -4.99
C LEU A 17 -10.95 20.02 -4.10
N LEU A 18 -10.63 20.51 -2.90
CA LEU A 18 -10.30 19.61 -1.80
C LEU A 18 -11.64 19.09 -1.30
N GLU A 19 -12.07 17.92 -1.77
CA GLU A 19 -12.91 17.04 -0.96
C GLU A 19 -12.36 17.11 0.46
N GLU A 20 -13.20 17.52 1.41
CA GLU A 20 -12.82 17.89 2.78
C GLU A 20 -11.70 16.98 3.30
N ALA A 21 -10.46 17.47 3.24
CA ALA A 21 -9.32 16.66 3.64
C ALA A 21 -9.56 16.27 5.08
N ASP A 22 -9.46 14.97 5.37
CA ASP A 22 -9.66 14.39 6.70
C ASP A 22 -9.10 15.33 7.79
N PRO A 23 -9.88 15.68 8.83
CA PRO A 23 -9.46 16.63 9.85
C PRO A 23 -8.14 16.23 10.52
N GLU A 24 -7.80 14.94 10.58
CA GLU A 24 -6.52 14.47 11.08
C GLU A 24 -5.37 14.73 10.09
N VAL A 25 -5.62 14.60 8.79
CA VAL A 25 -4.63 14.91 7.73
C VAL A 25 -4.37 16.41 7.68
N GLN A 26 -5.39 17.26 7.83
CA GLN A 26 -5.21 18.70 7.94
C GLN A 26 -4.42 19.08 9.20
N LYS A 27 -4.70 18.41 10.33
CA LYS A 27 -3.96 18.62 11.58
C LYS A 27 -2.49 18.22 11.42
N LEU A 28 -2.19 17.11 10.74
CA LEU A 28 -0.83 16.68 10.45
C LEU A 28 -0.12 17.65 9.50
N GLN A 29 -0.78 18.11 8.44
CA GLN A 29 -0.24 19.13 7.53
C GLN A 29 0.11 20.42 8.29
N ASN A 30 -0.78 20.87 9.17
CA ASN A 30 -0.53 22.05 10.01
C ASN A 30 0.66 21.86 10.97
N LEU A 31 0.86 20.66 11.50
CA LEU A 31 2.03 20.32 12.33
C LEU A 31 3.32 20.28 11.51
N LEU A 32 3.27 19.76 10.28
CA LEU A 32 4.42 19.71 9.36
C LEU A 32 4.78 21.09 8.78
N ASN A 33 3.86 22.05 8.80
CA ASN A 33 4.16 23.45 8.50
C ASN A 33 5.04 24.13 9.57
N ASN A 34 5.17 23.53 10.76
CA ASN A 34 6.15 24.00 11.75
C ASN A 34 7.57 23.57 11.35
N PRO A 35 8.50 24.51 11.10
CA PRO A 35 9.83 24.21 10.60
C PRO A 35 10.65 23.33 11.56
N ALA A 36 10.44 23.46 12.87
CA ALA A 36 11.16 22.64 13.86
C ALA A 36 10.71 21.17 13.83
N LEU A 37 9.40 20.92 13.71
CA LEU A 37 8.86 19.57 13.59
C LEU A 37 9.23 18.94 12.25
N ARG A 38 9.19 19.72 11.16
CA ARG A 38 9.59 19.27 9.84
C ARG A 38 11.04 18.79 9.82
N MET A 39 11.96 19.57 10.37
CA MET A 39 13.37 19.19 10.47
C MET A 39 13.59 17.91 11.28
N GLU A 40 12.84 17.73 12.37
CA GLU A 40 12.95 16.54 13.21
C GLU A 40 12.45 15.28 12.48
N VAL A 41 11.34 15.41 11.75
CA VAL A 41 10.78 14.35 10.90
C VAL A 41 11.74 14.02 9.75
N GLU A 42 12.26 15.03 9.05
CA GLU A 42 13.27 14.85 8.00
C GLU A 42 14.52 14.14 8.56
N ARG A 43 14.98 14.52 9.76
CA ARG A 43 16.12 13.86 10.42
C ARG A 43 15.84 12.38 10.71
N ILE A 44 14.65 12.05 11.23
CA ILE A 44 14.24 10.66 11.48
C ILE A 44 14.21 9.88 10.17
N ILE A 45 13.63 10.45 9.10
CA ILE A 45 13.55 9.83 7.79
C ILE A 45 14.96 9.57 7.23
N ILE A 46 15.85 10.56 7.26
CA ILE A 46 17.24 10.41 6.80
C ILE A 46 17.96 9.35 7.62
N GLN A 47 17.79 9.33 8.94
CA GLN A 47 18.43 8.33 9.81
C GLN A 47 17.96 6.91 9.47
N VAL A 48 16.66 6.71 9.26
CA VAL A 48 16.10 5.39 8.91
C VAL A 48 16.53 4.96 7.50
N ILE A 49 16.42 5.85 6.51
CA ILE A 49 16.69 5.53 5.10
C ILE A 49 18.18 5.38 4.84
N ALA A 50 19.00 6.32 5.30
CA ALA A 50 20.41 6.42 4.94
C ALA A 50 21.37 5.78 5.96
N GLN A 51 21.04 5.75 7.26
CA GLN A 51 21.99 5.31 8.29
C GLN A 51 21.70 3.93 8.87
N GLN A 52 20.42 3.58 9.09
CA GLN A 52 20.07 2.31 9.74
C GLN A 52 19.91 1.16 8.75
N HIS A 53 19.38 1.44 7.56
CA HIS A 53 19.01 0.39 6.62
C HIS A 53 19.76 0.47 5.28
N ASN A 54 20.59 1.51 5.07
CA ASN A 54 21.31 1.82 3.82
C ASN A 54 20.45 1.53 2.59
N ILE A 55 19.18 1.97 2.63
CA ILE A 55 18.17 1.53 1.66
C ILE A 55 18.55 2.02 0.27
N LEU A 56 19.06 3.24 0.16
CA LEU A 56 19.50 3.82 -1.10
C LEU A 56 20.66 3.04 -1.71
N GLU A 57 21.70 2.76 -0.93
CA GLU A 57 22.85 1.96 -1.39
C GLU A 57 22.43 0.53 -1.80
N ARG A 58 21.52 -0.09 -1.05
CA ARG A 58 20.99 -1.42 -1.40
C ARG A 58 20.12 -1.40 -2.66
N LEU A 59 19.36 -0.34 -2.87
CA LEU A 59 18.58 -0.16 -4.09
C LEU A 59 19.49 0.08 -5.29
N ASP A 60 20.53 0.90 -5.14
CA ASP A 60 21.55 1.13 -6.19
C ASP A 60 22.26 -0.17 -6.56
N LEU A 61 22.68 -0.97 -5.56
CA LEU A 61 23.31 -2.28 -5.79
C LEU A 61 22.36 -3.29 -6.45
N LEU A 62 21.05 -3.24 -6.12
CA LEU A 62 20.05 -4.08 -6.78
C LEU A 62 19.82 -3.64 -8.23
N GLU A 63 19.79 -2.33 -8.50
CA GLU A 63 19.72 -1.80 -9.86
C GLU A 63 20.96 -2.24 -10.66
N GLU A 64 22.15 -2.13 -10.09
CA GLU A 64 23.39 -2.60 -10.72
C GLU A 64 23.37 -4.11 -10.99
N TYR A 65 22.97 -4.92 -10.00
CA TYR A 65 22.89 -6.38 -10.13
C TYR A 65 21.83 -6.84 -11.13
N LEU A 66 20.74 -6.08 -11.27
CA LEU A 66 19.71 -6.32 -12.28
C LEU A 66 20.14 -5.84 -13.69
N GLY A 67 21.36 -5.33 -13.85
CA GLY A 67 21.87 -4.83 -15.13
C GLY A 67 21.26 -3.48 -15.53
N VAL A 68 20.65 -2.76 -14.59
CA VAL A 68 20.05 -1.43 -14.77
C VAL A 68 21.13 -0.36 -14.64
N SER A 69 22.26 -0.53 -15.32
CA SER A 69 23.20 0.56 -15.48
C SER A 69 22.65 1.49 -16.55
N ALA A 70 22.53 2.78 -16.23
CA ALA A 70 22.07 3.85 -17.14
C ALA A 70 22.80 3.89 -18.49
N LYS A 71 23.92 3.16 -18.64
CA LYS A 71 24.75 3.11 -19.85
C LYS A 71 24.72 1.78 -20.60
N THR A 72 24.19 0.70 -20.01
CA THR A 72 24.29 -0.64 -20.59
C THR A 72 22.95 -1.33 -20.55
N HIS A 73 22.46 -1.66 -21.74
CA HIS A 73 21.23 -2.41 -21.98
C HIS A 73 21.25 -3.72 -21.17
N PHE A 74 20.08 -4.23 -20.80
CA PHE A 74 19.98 -5.44 -19.98
C PHE A 74 20.70 -6.60 -20.68
N VAL A 75 21.79 -7.09 -20.09
CA VAL A 75 22.58 -8.19 -20.66
C VAL A 75 21.69 -9.44 -20.75
N GLY A 76 21.34 -9.84 -21.97
CA GLY A 76 20.59 -11.05 -22.28
C GLY A 76 19.34 -10.84 -23.14
N ILE A 77 18.38 -10.04 -22.68
CA ILE A 77 17.07 -9.89 -23.36
C ILE A 77 17.07 -8.72 -24.35
N ASP A 78 17.75 -7.61 -24.04
CA ASP A 78 17.86 -6.49 -24.97
C ASP A 78 18.76 -6.83 -26.16
N MET A 79 19.76 -7.69 -25.96
CA MET A 79 20.57 -8.23 -27.07
C MET A 79 19.70 -8.93 -28.12
N ALA A 80 18.66 -9.66 -27.70
CA ALA A 80 17.78 -10.33 -28.66
C ALA A 80 16.98 -9.34 -29.53
N TRP A 81 16.66 -8.14 -29.04
CA TRP A 81 16.01 -7.09 -29.85
C TRP A 81 17.03 -6.31 -30.70
N GLU A 82 18.24 -6.09 -30.17
CA GLU A 82 19.37 -5.51 -30.90
C GLU A 82 19.97 -6.45 -31.96
N GLU A 83 19.74 -7.76 -31.86
CA GLU A 83 20.15 -8.74 -32.87
C GLU A 83 19.07 -8.98 -33.94
N MET A 84 17.84 -8.50 -33.75
CA MET A 84 16.78 -8.57 -34.76
C MET A 84 17.09 -7.67 -35.96
N ASP A 85 16.77 -8.15 -37.15
CA ASP A 85 16.85 -7.39 -38.40
C ASP A 85 15.84 -6.22 -38.39
N ASP A 86 16.13 -5.14 -39.12
CA ASP A 86 15.32 -3.90 -39.11
C ASP A 86 13.85 -4.14 -39.50
N SER A 87 13.58 -5.10 -40.39
CA SER A 87 12.22 -5.48 -40.77
C SER A 87 11.47 -6.17 -39.62
N GLU A 88 12.16 -6.98 -38.83
CA GLU A 88 11.58 -7.69 -37.69
C GLU A 88 11.31 -6.74 -36.51
N ARG A 89 12.18 -5.75 -36.30
CA ARG A 89 11.96 -4.68 -35.32
C ARG A 89 10.76 -3.82 -35.66
N LEU A 90 10.56 -3.50 -36.94
CA LEU A 90 9.43 -2.69 -37.41
C LEU A 90 8.08 -3.39 -37.17
N MET A 91 8.05 -4.72 -37.28
CA MET A 91 6.87 -5.54 -37.01
C MET A 91 6.67 -5.83 -35.51
N ASN A 92 7.71 -5.67 -34.70
CA ASN A 92 7.68 -5.96 -33.26
C ASN A 92 8.17 -4.79 -32.38
N PRO A 93 7.61 -3.57 -32.53
CA PRO A 93 8.07 -2.40 -31.78
C PRO A 93 7.81 -2.53 -30.27
N HIS A 94 6.81 -3.34 -29.88
CA HIS A 94 6.45 -3.64 -28.49
C HIS A 94 7.48 -4.52 -27.77
N LYS A 95 8.36 -5.22 -28.51
CA LYS A 95 9.45 -6.00 -27.93
C LYS A 95 10.61 -5.12 -27.46
N LYS A 96 10.67 -3.86 -27.92
CA LYS A 96 11.63 -2.87 -27.43
C LYS A 96 11.25 -2.47 -26.00
N ARG A 97 12.08 -2.79 -25.02
CA ARG A 97 11.86 -2.31 -23.65
C ARG A 97 12.08 -0.80 -23.57
N LYS A 98 11.25 -0.15 -22.75
CA LYS A 98 11.42 1.28 -22.44
C LYS A 98 12.71 1.43 -21.63
N THR A 99 13.55 2.38 -22.04
CA THR A 99 14.74 2.77 -21.29
C THR A 99 14.34 3.13 -19.86
N PHE A 100 15.02 2.53 -18.90
CA PHE A 100 14.77 2.76 -17.49
C PHE A 100 15.41 4.08 -17.09
N THR A 101 14.63 5.05 -16.60
CA THR A 101 15.20 6.27 -16.00
C THR A 101 15.94 5.92 -14.70
N PRO A 102 17.19 6.36 -14.51
CA PRO A 102 17.96 6.09 -13.30
C PRO A 102 17.26 6.58 -12.02
N LEU A 103 17.53 5.92 -10.90
CA LEU A 103 16.96 6.26 -9.59
C LEU A 103 17.14 7.73 -9.20
N PRO A 104 18.32 8.37 -9.39
CA PRO A 104 18.50 9.79 -9.04
C PRO A 104 17.58 10.73 -9.83
N GLU A 105 17.34 10.43 -11.11
CA GLU A 105 16.45 11.22 -11.96
C GLU A 105 14.99 11.05 -11.52
N ARG A 106 14.59 9.83 -11.14
CA ARG A 106 13.24 9.56 -10.62
C ARG A 106 12.97 10.24 -9.28
N ILE A 107 13.97 10.24 -8.39
CA ILE A 107 13.88 10.94 -7.11
C ILE A 107 13.71 12.45 -7.37
N SER A 108 14.53 13.01 -8.28
CA SER A 108 14.43 14.43 -8.66
C SER A 108 13.07 14.78 -9.28
N GLU A 109 12.51 13.92 -10.14
CA GLU A 109 11.17 14.09 -10.70
C GLU A 109 10.07 14.02 -9.63
N LEU A 110 10.22 13.14 -8.63
CA LEU A 110 9.28 13.04 -7.51
C LEU A 110 9.36 14.27 -6.62
N GLU A 111 10.56 14.75 -6.28
CA GLU A 111 10.76 16.00 -5.54
C GLU A 111 10.08 17.17 -6.25
N LYS A 112 10.26 17.27 -7.57
CA LYS A 112 9.60 18.29 -8.39
C LYS A 112 8.07 18.18 -8.33
N LYS A 113 7.52 16.97 -8.45
CA LYS A 113 6.06 16.74 -8.35
C LYS A 113 5.50 17.08 -6.96
N ILE A 114 6.26 16.82 -5.91
CA ILE A 114 5.89 17.17 -4.52
C ILE A 114 5.91 18.69 -4.36
N LEU A 115 6.95 19.38 -4.84
CA LEU A 115 7.07 20.84 -4.77
C LEU A 115 5.99 21.56 -5.60
N GLU A 116 5.62 21.00 -6.75
CA GLU A 116 4.56 21.54 -7.61
C GLU A 116 3.14 21.24 -7.09
N GLY A 117 3.01 20.52 -5.97
CA GLY A 117 1.72 20.13 -5.39
C GLY A 117 0.89 19.21 -6.29
N ASN A 118 1.49 18.72 -7.39
CA ASN A 118 0.80 18.01 -8.46
C ASN A 118 0.93 16.50 -8.24
N THR A 119 0.56 16.05 -7.04
CA THR A 119 0.30 14.64 -6.80
C THR A 119 -1.13 14.38 -7.27
N GLN A 120 -1.32 14.22 -8.57
CA GLN A 120 -2.53 13.59 -9.08
C GLN A 120 -2.60 12.24 -8.36
N GLY A 121 -3.58 12.09 -7.47
CA GLY A 121 -3.74 10.94 -6.59
C GLY A 121 -3.75 9.69 -7.43
N SER A 122 -2.58 9.08 -7.60
CA SER A 122 -2.46 7.81 -8.27
C SER A 122 -3.19 6.84 -7.36
N GLU A 123 -4.26 6.21 -7.88
CA GLU A 123 -4.96 5.11 -7.20
C GLU A 123 -4.00 3.95 -6.83
N ASN A 124 -2.74 4.00 -7.29
CA ASN A 124 -1.64 3.12 -6.93
C ASN A 124 -0.71 3.72 -5.86
N SER A 125 -1.25 4.49 -4.91
CA SER A 125 -0.49 4.84 -3.69
C SER A 125 0.03 3.57 -3.03
N LEU A 126 1.35 3.48 -2.83
CA LEU A 126 2.03 2.39 -2.11
C LEU A 126 1.42 2.12 -0.72
N LEU A 127 0.69 3.09 -0.15
CA LEU A 127 -0.04 2.98 1.11
C LEU A 127 -1.40 2.26 0.97
N SER A 128 -1.95 2.09 -0.23
CA SER A 128 -3.14 1.25 -0.49
C SER A 128 -2.82 -0.25 -0.46
N GLY A 129 -1.53 -0.58 -0.46
CA GLY A 129 -0.98 -1.86 -0.89
C GLY A 129 -1.25 -3.10 -0.02
N ASN A 130 -1.92 -3.00 1.13
CA ASN A 130 -2.37 -4.24 1.78
C ASN A 130 -3.59 -4.12 2.70
N LYS A 131 -4.69 -3.55 2.19
CA LYS A 131 -6.00 -3.61 2.88
C LYS A 131 -6.34 -5.03 3.34
N THR A 132 -5.93 -6.06 2.61
CA THR A 132 -6.13 -7.47 2.99
C THR A 132 -5.36 -7.87 4.25
N VAL A 133 -4.09 -7.48 4.37
CA VAL A 133 -3.30 -7.73 5.60
C VAL A 133 -3.85 -6.96 6.78
N VAL A 134 -4.22 -5.69 6.60
CA VAL A 134 -4.79 -4.88 7.70
C VAL A 134 -6.11 -5.50 8.17
N ARG A 135 -7.00 -5.85 7.24
CA ARG A 135 -8.24 -6.58 7.55
C ARG A 135 -7.97 -7.92 8.24
N ALA A 136 -6.91 -8.64 7.84
CA ALA A 136 -6.54 -9.90 8.49
C ALA A 136 -6.10 -9.68 9.95
N LYS A 137 -5.33 -8.64 10.24
CA LYS A 137 -4.96 -8.28 11.63
C LYS A 137 -6.19 -7.92 12.47
N LEU A 138 -7.08 -7.08 11.95
CA LEU A 138 -8.33 -6.72 12.62
C LEU A 138 -9.20 -7.95 12.90
N VAL A 139 -9.29 -8.88 11.95
CA VAL A 139 -10.03 -10.14 12.13
C VAL A 139 -9.39 -11.04 13.19
N MET A 140 -8.06 -11.02 13.32
CA MET A 140 -7.36 -11.74 14.38
C MET A 140 -7.67 -11.16 15.76
N GLU A 141 -7.61 -9.84 15.91
CA GLU A 141 -7.97 -9.15 17.16
C GLU A 141 -9.42 -9.43 17.56
N GLU A 142 -10.34 -9.40 16.60
CA GLU A 142 -11.74 -9.76 16.84
C GLU A 142 -11.89 -11.23 17.23
N LEU A 143 -11.12 -12.14 16.63
CA LEU A 143 -11.12 -13.55 16.98
C LEU A 143 -10.65 -13.77 18.43
N GLU A 144 -9.63 -13.03 18.88
CA GLU A 144 -9.12 -13.08 20.26
C GLU A 144 -10.13 -12.51 21.27
N ARG A 145 -10.86 -11.45 20.91
CA ARG A 145 -11.94 -10.84 21.73
C ARG A 145 -13.23 -11.66 21.76
N THR A 146 -13.47 -12.49 20.74
CA THR A 146 -14.69 -13.27 20.64
C THR A 146 -14.83 -14.23 21.83
N LYS A 147 -16.02 -14.31 22.42
CA LYS A 147 -16.30 -15.27 23.49
C LYS A 147 -16.17 -16.71 22.98
N PRO A 148 -15.58 -17.63 23.75
CA PRO A 148 -15.45 -19.03 23.33
C PRO A 148 -16.83 -19.65 23.12
N LYS A 149 -16.97 -20.41 22.02
CA LYS A 149 -18.13 -21.27 21.73
C LYS A 149 -17.77 -22.71 22.10
N LEU A 150 -18.70 -23.66 21.89
CA LEU A 150 -18.48 -25.10 22.10
C LEU A 150 -17.21 -25.67 21.43
N ALA A 151 -16.69 -25.01 20.40
CA ALA A 151 -15.49 -25.40 19.66
C ALA A 151 -14.30 -24.44 19.90
N GLY A 152 -14.30 -23.69 21.00
CA GLY A 152 -13.34 -22.62 21.28
C GLY A 152 -13.73 -21.28 20.64
N LYS A 153 -12.79 -20.32 20.63
CA LYS A 153 -13.00 -19.02 19.97
C LYS A 153 -12.99 -19.20 18.46
N THR A 154 -14.12 -18.89 17.82
CA THR A 154 -14.32 -19.12 16.38
C THR A 154 -15.10 -17.98 15.72
N LEU A 155 -14.64 -17.60 14.52
CA LEU A 155 -15.32 -16.67 13.63
C LEU A 155 -15.63 -17.33 12.29
N THR A 156 -16.90 -17.31 11.92
CA THR A 156 -17.37 -17.76 10.60
C THR A 156 -17.11 -16.68 9.55
N SER A 157 -17.00 -17.07 8.28
CA SER A 157 -16.94 -16.11 7.15
C SER A 157 -18.08 -15.09 7.13
N SER A 158 -19.19 -15.42 7.78
CA SER A 158 -20.37 -14.56 7.90
C SER A 158 -20.21 -13.50 8.99
N GLU A 159 -19.65 -13.90 10.14
CA GLU A 159 -19.32 -12.99 11.25
C GLU A 159 -18.17 -12.06 10.85
N ILE A 160 -17.16 -12.58 10.13
CA ILE A 160 -16.06 -11.77 9.58
C ILE A 160 -16.58 -10.69 8.63
N TYR A 161 -17.53 -11.04 7.76
CA TYR A 161 -18.17 -10.06 6.88
C TYR A 161 -18.90 -8.97 7.68
N LEU A 162 -19.71 -9.36 8.68
CA LEU A 162 -20.47 -8.41 9.48
C LEU A 162 -19.54 -7.47 10.26
N PHE A 163 -18.47 -8.01 10.85
CA PHE A 163 -17.44 -7.22 11.53
C PHE A 163 -16.77 -6.23 10.58
N LEU A 164 -16.26 -6.69 9.43
CA LEU A 164 -15.59 -5.83 8.45
C LEU A 164 -16.51 -4.83 7.76
N SER A 165 -17.83 -4.97 7.88
CA SER A 165 -18.82 -4.00 7.40
C SER A 165 -19.32 -3.06 8.50
N SER A 166 -18.90 -3.25 9.76
CA SER A 166 -19.36 -2.46 10.90
C SER A 166 -18.72 -1.07 10.97
N GLU A 167 -19.37 -0.17 11.71
CA GLU A 167 -18.88 1.20 11.93
C GLU A 167 -17.61 1.25 12.79
N ASP A 168 -17.36 0.21 13.59
CA ASP A 168 -16.18 0.08 14.45
C ASP A 168 -14.87 -0.11 13.64
N ILE A 169 -14.97 -0.36 12.32
CA ILE A 169 -13.83 -0.54 11.43
C ILE A 169 -13.52 0.78 10.71
N PRO A 170 -12.23 1.17 10.61
CA PRO A 170 -11.80 2.31 9.83
C PRO A 170 -12.36 2.25 8.40
N GLU A 171 -12.81 3.39 7.89
CA GLU A 171 -13.57 3.48 6.64
C GLU A 171 -12.82 2.85 5.46
N GLU A 172 -11.51 3.07 5.39
CA GLU A 172 -10.61 2.56 4.37
C GLU A 172 -10.48 1.03 4.37
N CYS A 173 -10.75 0.40 5.51
CA CYS A 173 -10.72 -1.05 5.73
C CYS A 173 -12.12 -1.69 5.68
N ARG A 174 -13.19 -0.88 5.71
CA ARG A 174 -14.57 -1.37 5.69
C ARG A 174 -14.93 -2.04 4.37
N ILE A 175 -15.86 -2.99 4.42
CA ILE A 175 -16.45 -3.65 3.24
C ILE A 175 -17.84 -3.07 3.00
N PHE A 176 -17.98 -2.32 1.90
CA PHE A 176 -19.24 -1.69 1.49
C PHE A 176 -20.08 -2.53 0.53
N VAL A 177 -19.52 -3.62 -0.01
CA VAL A 177 -20.21 -4.46 -1.01
C VAL A 177 -21.11 -5.51 -0.36
N LYS A 178 -22.18 -5.91 -1.06
CA LYS A 178 -23.10 -6.95 -0.60
C LYS A 178 -22.38 -8.26 -0.28
N ARG A 179 -22.87 -8.96 0.74
CA ARG A 179 -22.34 -10.25 1.23
C ARG A 179 -22.13 -11.33 0.16
N SER A 180 -22.96 -11.37 -0.88
CA SER A 180 -22.80 -12.34 -1.98
C SER A 180 -21.52 -12.07 -2.77
N SER A 181 -21.17 -10.81 -2.97
CA SER A 181 -20.03 -10.35 -3.76
C SER A 181 -18.74 -10.31 -2.96
N SER A 182 -18.81 -10.26 -1.62
CA SER A 182 -17.63 -10.26 -0.74
C SER A 182 -17.07 -11.65 -0.43
N ARG A 183 -17.75 -12.75 -0.81
CA ARG A 183 -17.36 -14.11 -0.40
C ARG A 183 -15.91 -14.46 -0.73
N ALA A 184 -15.45 -14.14 -1.93
CA ALA A 184 -14.07 -14.38 -2.36
C ALA A 184 -13.09 -13.53 -1.54
N MET A 185 -13.40 -12.24 -1.34
CA MET A 185 -12.60 -11.33 -0.53
C MET A 185 -12.45 -11.82 0.92
N ILE A 186 -13.55 -12.23 1.55
CA ILE A 186 -13.52 -12.78 2.92
C ILE A 186 -12.68 -14.06 2.97
N GLN A 187 -12.79 -14.91 1.97
CA GLN A 187 -12.01 -16.14 1.89
C GLN A 187 -10.49 -15.85 1.80
N THR A 188 -10.10 -14.85 0.99
CA THR A 188 -8.72 -14.35 0.90
C THR A 188 -8.23 -13.75 2.22
N ILE A 189 -9.07 -12.97 2.91
CA ILE A 189 -8.72 -12.42 4.24
C ILE A 189 -8.50 -13.56 5.23
N MET A 190 -9.38 -14.57 5.26
CA MET A 190 -9.21 -15.74 6.14
C MET A 190 -7.94 -16.55 5.82
N GLU A 191 -7.59 -16.71 4.55
CA GLU A 191 -6.30 -17.30 4.16
C GLU A 191 -5.13 -16.46 4.65
N LYS A 192 -5.23 -15.13 4.53
CA LYS A 192 -4.19 -14.22 5.01
C LYS A 192 -4.04 -14.25 6.53
N VAL A 193 -5.12 -14.43 7.30
CA VAL A 193 -5.02 -14.62 8.76
C VAL A 193 -4.21 -15.87 9.10
N VAL A 194 -4.48 -17.00 8.44
CA VAL A 194 -3.73 -18.25 8.67
C VAL A 194 -2.27 -18.11 8.24
N GLU A 195 -2.02 -17.41 7.13
CA GLU A 195 -0.65 -17.14 6.66
C GLU A 195 0.15 -16.30 7.67
N LEU A 196 -0.48 -15.29 8.29
CA LEU A 196 0.16 -14.40 9.25
C LEU A 196 0.28 -15.03 10.65
N TYR A 197 -0.63 -15.93 11.02
CA TYR A 197 -0.71 -16.53 12.35
C TYR A 197 -0.86 -18.06 12.30
N PRO A 198 0.06 -18.80 11.64
CA PRO A 198 -0.08 -20.24 11.40
C PRO A 198 -0.12 -21.07 12.68
N GLU A 199 0.59 -20.62 13.73
CA GLU A 199 0.65 -21.31 15.02
C GLU A 199 -0.58 -21.06 15.90
N LYS A 200 -1.30 -19.95 15.68
CA LYS A 200 -2.43 -19.53 16.51
C LYS A 200 -3.78 -19.81 15.89
N VAL A 201 -3.88 -19.90 14.56
CA VAL A 201 -5.16 -19.96 13.88
C VAL A 201 -5.21 -21.07 12.85
N ARG A 202 -6.28 -21.86 12.90
CA ARG A 202 -6.62 -22.82 11.83
C ARG A 202 -7.92 -22.46 11.15
N LYS A 203 -7.96 -22.69 9.84
CA LYS A 203 -9.16 -22.58 9.02
C LYS A 203 -9.81 -23.95 8.84
N SER A 204 -11.09 -24.03 9.12
CA SER A 204 -11.89 -25.25 8.94
C SER A 204 -13.16 -24.97 8.13
N LYS A 205 -13.81 -26.03 7.65
CA LYS A 205 -15.06 -25.98 6.87
C LYS A 205 -16.08 -26.91 7.50
N LYS A 206 -17.33 -26.46 7.64
CA LYS A 206 -18.42 -27.36 8.08
C LYS A 206 -18.71 -28.43 7.04
N ARG A 207 -18.85 -29.69 7.49
CA ARG A 207 -19.06 -30.89 6.63
C ARG A 207 -20.46 -31.03 6.01
N LYS A 208 -21.48 -30.23 6.36
CA LYS A 208 -22.85 -30.39 5.82
C LYS A 208 -23.44 -29.10 5.21
N GLY A 209 -23.79 -29.19 3.93
CA GLY A 209 -24.90 -28.47 3.28
C GLY A 209 -24.68 -27.03 2.83
N LYS A 210 -23.90 -26.22 3.55
CA LYS A 210 -23.46 -24.89 3.11
C LYS A 210 -22.03 -24.72 3.59
N GLY A 211 -21.08 -24.61 2.67
CA GLY A 211 -19.63 -24.58 2.94
C GLY A 211 -19.17 -23.32 3.68
N THR A 212 -19.68 -23.08 4.89
CA THR A 212 -19.24 -21.99 5.75
C THR A 212 -17.88 -22.35 6.30
N SER A 213 -16.86 -21.62 5.84
CA SER A 213 -15.53 -21.61 6.44
C SER A 213 -15.54 -20.84 7.75
N PHE A 214 -14.70 -21.24 8.69
CA PHE A 214 -14.48 -20.55 9.95
C PHE A 214 -13.02 -20.59 10.36
N LEU A 215 -12.58 -19.55 11.06
CA LEU A 215 -11.30 -19.47 11.75
C LEU A 215 -11.49 -19.97 13.18
N ILE A 216 -10.51 -20.71 13.68
CA ILE A 216 -10.45 -21.26 15.03
C ILE A 216 -9.15 -20.76 15.65
N LEU A 217 -9.25 -20.09 16.80
CA LEU A 217 -8.08 -19.80 17.63
C LEU A 217 -7.66 -21.08 18.34
N MET A 218 -6.41 -21.48 18.18
CA MET A 218 -5.82 -22.58 18.94
C MET A 218 -5.44 -22.04 20.31
N GLU A 219 -6.04 -22.60 21.37
CA GLU A 219 -5.56 -22.35 22.73
C GLU A 219 -4.34 -23.26 22.96
N ASP A 220 -3.29 -22.72 23.59
CA ASP A 220 -2.16 -23.52 24.04
C ASP A 220 -2.69 -24.58 25.00
N ALA A 221 -2.34 -25.84 24.74
CA ALA A 221 -2.75 -27.00 25.55
C ALA A 221 -2.03 -27.06 26.92
N ASN A 222 -1.78 -25.91 27.55
CA ASN A 222 -0.93 -25.77 28.73
C ASN A 222 -1.59 -25.13 29.96
N ASP A 223 -2.93 -25.08 30.02
CA ASP A 223 -3.64 -24.83 31.27
C ASP A 223 -4.41 -26.10 31.70
N PHE A 224 -3.67 -27.08 32.20
CA PHE A 224 -4.15 -28.14 33.09
C PHE A 224 -3.13 -28.42 34.18
#